data_AF-A0A2A3LG85-F1
#
_entry.id   AF-A0A2A3LG85-F1
#
_cell.length_a   1.000
_cell.length_b   1.000
_cell.length_c   1.000
_cell.angle_alpha   90.00
_cell.angle_beta   90.00
_cell.angle_gamma   90.00
#
_symmetry.space_group_name_H-M   'P 1'
#
loop_
_entity.id
_entity.type
_entity.pdbx_description
1 polymer ?
#
loop_
_entity_poly.entity_id
_entity_poly.type
_entity_poly.pdbx_seq_one_letter_code
_entity_poly.pdbx_strand_id
1 'polypeptide(L)' 'MGADAYAAMGWIEEFTELARLAIAEEDDEALRRGYEDALLKRVVYLRAAGLFDVVEIRHPALRAMLDDAR' A
#
# COMPACT_ATOMS: atom_id res chain seq x y z
N MET A 1 -2.74 18.77 -17.36
CA MET A 1 -2.84 18.74 -15.87
C MET A 1 -3.79 17.67 -15.33
N GLY A 2 -4.71 17.06 -16.11
CA GLY A 2 -5.63 16.03 -15.59
C GLY A 2 -5.08 14.59 -15.52
N ALA A 3 -4.20 14.18 -16.45
CA ALA A 3 -3.73 12.80 -16.54
C ALA A 3 -2.92 12.31 -15.31
N ASP A 4 -2.11 13.20 -14.73
CA ASP A 4 -1.32 12.89 -13.53
C ASP A 4 -2.18 12.66 -12.29
N ALA A 5 -3.29 13.40 -12.15
CA ALA A 5 -4.19 13.27 -11.02
C ALA A 5 -4.98 11.94 -11.08
N TYR A 6 -5.44 11.53 -12.27
CA TYR A 6 -6.11 10.23 -12.44
C TYR A 6 -5.16 9.06 -12.25
N ALA A 7 -3.91 9.18 -12.71
CA ALA A 7 -2.88 8.18 -12.45
C ALA A 7 -2.56 8.07 -10.94
N ALA A 8 -2.44 9.20 -10.24
CA ALA A 8 -2.22 9.24 -8.80
C ALA A 8 -3.38 8.58 -8.02
N MET A 9 -4.62 8.82 -8.41
CA MET A 9 -5.79 8.17 -7.81
C MET A 9 -5.76 6.65 -8.00
N GLY A 10 -5.46 6.18 -9.22
CA GLY A 10 -5.32 4.74 -9.48
C GLY A 10 -4.23 4.09 -8.61
N TRP A 11 -3.13 4.78 -8.37
CA TRP A 11 -2.06 4.27 -7.49
C TRP A 11 -2.49 4.16 -6.03
N ILE A 12 -3.27 5.13 -5.53
CA ILE A 12 -3.82 5.10 -4.17
C ILE A 12 -4.84 3.98 -4.03
N GLU A 13 -5.72 3.81 -5.02
CA GLU A 13 -6.75 2.76 -5.03
C GLU A 13 -6.12 1.37 -5.00
N GLU A 14 -5.15 1.12 -5.89
CA GLU A 14 -4.44 -0.17 -5.95
C GLU A 14 -3.68 -0.46 -4.65
N PHE A 15 -3.04 0.56 -4.06
CA PHE A 15 -2.34 0.39 -2.78
C PHE A 15 -3.30 0.09 -1.63
N THR A 16 -4.43 0.79 -1.58
CA THR A 16 -5.45 0.61 -0.54
C THR A 16 -6.07 -0.78 -0.64
N GLU A 17 -6.33 -1.27 -1.85
CA GLU A 17 -6.87 -2.61 -2.05
C GLU A 17 -5.87 -3.69 -1.62
N LEU A 18 -4.59 -3.55 -1.97
CA LEU A 18 -3.56 -4.47 -1.49
C LEU A 18 -3.47 -4.50 0.04
N ALA A 19 -3.57 -3.33 0.69
CA ALA A 19 -3.55 -3.23 2.15
C ALA A 19 -4.78 -3.92 2.76
N ARG A 20 -5.95 -3.73 2.16
CA ARG A 20 -7.18 -4.38 2.59
C ARG A 20 -7.09 -5.90 2.45
N LEU A 21 -6.58 -6.41 1.33
CA LEU A 21 -6.39 -7.83 1.10
C LEU A 21 -5.38 -8.44 2.07
N ALA A 22 -4.25 -7.78 2.32
CA ALA A 22 -3.25 -8.23 3.30
C ALA A 22 -3.82 -8.30 4.72
N ILE A 23 -4.68 -7.35 5.12
CA ILE A 23 -5.33 -7.34 6.44
C ILE A 23 -6.41 -8.42 6.53
N ALA A 24 -7.19 -8.63 5.47
CA ALA A 24 -8.29 -9.58 5.47
C ALA A 24 -7.83 -11.05 5.36
N GLU A 25 -6.63 -11.29 4.83
CA GLU A 25 -6.10 -12.63 4.61
C GLU A 25 -5.43 -13.19 5.89
N GLU A 26 -6.22 -13.89 6.69
CA GLU A 26 -5.76 -14.54 7.93
C GLU A 26 -5.31 -15.99 7.72
N ASP A 27 -5.90 -16.71 6.75
CA ASP A 27 -5.81 -18.16 6.62
C ASP A 27 -4.75 -18.64 5.61
N ASP A 28 -4.45 -17.84 4.58
CA ASP A 28 -3.39 -18.13 3.60
C ASP A 28 -2.18 -17.21 3.77
N GLU A 29 -1.19 -17.67 4.54
CA GLU A 29 0.04 -16.92 4.79
C GLU A 29 0.82 -16.60 3.51
N ALA A 30 0.85 -17.52 2.53
CA ALA A 30 1.59 -17.29 1.29
C ALA A 30 0.94 -16.18 0.47
N LEU A 31 -0.39 -16.16 0.43
CA LEU A 31 -1.15 -15.12 -0.25
C LEU A 31 -1.02 -13.76 0.47
N ARG A 32 -1.14 -13.73 1.80
CA ARG A 32 -0.91 -12.51 2.59
C ARG A 32 0.47 -11.93 2.32
N ARG A 33 1.53 -12.74 2.37
CA ARG A 33 2.90 -12.28 2.08
C ARG A 33 3.04 -11.75 0.66
N GLY A 34 2.34 -12.33 -0.32
CA GLY A 34 2.29 -11.80 -1.68
C GLY A 34 1.73 -10.37 -1.75
N TYR A 35 0.67 -10.08 -0.98
CA TYR A 35 0.12 -8.73 -0.87
C TYR A 35 1.07 -7.78 -0.12
N GLU A 36 1.69 -8.23 0.97
CA GLU A 36 2.69 -7.45 1.72
C GLU A 36 3.89 -7.07 0.83
N ASP A 37 4.44 -8.00 0.05
CA ASP A 37 5.52 -7.75 -0.90
C ASP A 37 5.11 -6.75 -1.99
N ALA A 38 3.87 -6.82 -2.46
CA ALA A 38 3.34 -5.86 -3.44
C ALA A 38 3.21 -4.46 -2.83
N LEU A 39 2.78 -4.36 -1.57
CA LEU A 39 2.71 -3.09 -0.83
C LEU A 39 4.10 -2.47 -0.66
N LEU A 40 5.10 -3.27 -0.27
CA LEU A 40 6.48 -2.82 -0.11
C LEU A 40 7.07 -2.25 -1.40
N LYS A 41 6.78 -2.86 -2.55
CA LYS A 41 7.22 -2.32 -3.84
C LYS A 41 6.51 -0.99 -4.17
N ARG A 42 5.22 -0.88 -3.84
CA ARG A 42 4.41 0.29 -4.20
C ARG A 42 4.65 1.48 -3.28
N VAL A 43 4.94 1.25 -2.00
CA VAL A 43 5.09 2.31 -0.99
C VAL A 43 6.22 3.28 -1.35
N VAL A 44 7.31 2.78 -1.93
CA VAL A 44 8.45 3.59 -2.38
C VAL A 44 8.01 4.64 -3.42
N TYR A 45 7.16 4.25 -4.37
CA TYR A 45 6.64 5.16 -5.40
C TYR A 45 5.66 6.19 -4.82
N LEU A 46 4.76 5.76 -3.93
CA LEU A 46 3.82 6.65 -3.24
C LEU A 46 4.55 7.67 -2.36
N ARG A 47 5.63 7.26 -1.68
CA ARG A 47 6.48 8.17 -0.90
C ARG A 47 7.19 9.17 -1.79
N ALA A 48 7.78 8.73 -2.90
CA ALA A 48 8.44 9.62 -3.87
C ALA A 48 7.48 10.65 -4.48
N ALA A 49 6.20 10.30 -4.61
CA ALA A 49 5.14 11.18 -5.09
C ALA A 49 4.49 12.07 -3.99
N GLY A 50 4.87 11.91 -2.71
CA GLY A 50 4.23 12.61 -1.59
C GLY A 50 2.78 12.17 -1.31
N LEU A 51 2.36 11.03 -1.86
CA LEU A 51 0.99 10.52 -1.77
C LEU A 51 0.78 9.60 -0.56
N PHE A 52 1.85 9.04 -0.01
CA PHE A 52 1.75 8.10 1.12
C PHE A 52 1.14 8.76 2.36
N ASP A 53 1.41 10.04 2.60
CA ASP A 53 0.88 10.78 3.77
C ASP A 53 -0.63 11.02 3.69
N VAL A 54 -1.25 10.78 2.53
CA VAL A 54 -2.70 10.88 2.31
C VAL A 54 -3.41 9.58 2.73
N VAL A 55 -2.68 8.47 2.90
CA VAL A 55 -3.24 7.15 3.21
C VAL A 55 -3.08 6.83 4.70
N GLU A 56 -4.20 6.52 5.36
CA GLU A 56 -4.22 6.06 6.75
C GLU A 56 -4.30 4.52 6.80
N ILE A 57 -3.32 3.87 7.45
CA ILE A 57 -3.35 2.43 7.74
C ILE A 57 -3.50 2.23 9.24
N ARG A 58 -4.65 1.69 9.67
CA ARG A 58 -4.98 1.44 11.08
C ARG A 58 -4.54 0.07 11.61
N HIS A 59 -3.88 -0.74 10.79
CA HIS A 59 -3.35 -2.04 11.19
C HIS A 59 -1.90 -1.89 11.69
N PRO A 60 -1.62 -2.07 13.00
CA PRO A 60 -0.32 -1.66 13.59
C PRO A 60 0.88 -2.38 12.99
N ALA A 61 0.80 -3.70 12.81
CA ALA A 61 1.91 -4.48 12.27
C ALA A 61 2.20 -4.13 10.80
N LEU A 62 1.14 -3.95 10.01
CA LEU A 62 1.28 -3.57 8.60
C LEU A 62 1.83 -2.14 8.47
N ARG A 63 1.43 -1.24 9.36
CA ARG A 63 1.95 0.12 9.39
C ARG A 63 3.44 0.14 9.69
N ALA A 64 3.88 -0.59 10.72
CA ALA A 64 5.30 -0.68 11.08
C ALA A 64 6.14 -1.22 9.91
N MET A 65 5.67 -2.30 9.25
CA MET A 65 6.33 -2.88 8.09
C MET A 65 6.55 -1.88 6.95
N LEU A 66 5.55 -1.02 6.67
CA LEU A 66 5.64 -0.03 5.61
C LEU A 66 6.50 1.18 5.98
N ASP A 67 6.62 1.48 7.27
CA ASP A 67 7.50 2.54 7.76
C ASP A 67 8.98 2.10 7.73
N ASP A 68 9.26 0.80 7.85
CA ASP A 68 10.61 0.22 7.66
C ASP A 68 11.05 0.18 6.19
N ALA A 69 10.10 0.18 5.26
CA ALA A 69 10.32 0.18 3.82
C ALA A 69 10.70 1.59 3.33
N ARG A 70 12.00 1.90 3.39
CA ARG A 70 12.56 3.20 3.04
C ARG A 70 13.06 3.30 1.61
#